data_AF-A0A920FB12-F1
#
_entry.id   AF-A0A920FB12-F1
#
_cell.length_a   1.000
_cell.length_b   1.000
_cell.length_c   1.000
_cell.angle_alpha   90.00
_cell.angle_beta   90.00
_cell.angle_gamma   90.00
#
_symmetry.space_group_name_H-M   'P 1'
#
loop_
_entity.id
_entity.type
_entity.pdbx_description
1 polymer ?
#
loop_
_entity_poly.entity_id
_entity_poly.type
_entity_poly.pdbx_seq_one_letter_code
_entity_poly.pdbx_strand_id
1 'polypeptide(L)' 'MTWDASVIYCNESVNPPISHQKRTADMLSAKWLELTTGHYPMLSVPEALADSILSTD' A
#
# COMPACT_ATOMS: atom_id res chain seq x y z
N MET A 1 -18.05 -4.41 -11.14
CA MET A 1 -17.41 -3.08 -11.05
C MET A 1 -15.96 -3.31 -10.72
N THR A 2 -15.03 -2.81 -11.52
CA THR A 2 -13.61 -2.74 -11.17
C THR A 2 -13.42 -1.51 -10.30
N TRP A 3 -13.08 -1.71 -9.04
CA TRP A 3 -12.80 -0.59 -8.14
C TRP A 3 -11.40 -0.08 -8.47
N ASP A 4 -11.26 1.21 -8.77
CA ASP A 4 -9.94 1.83 -8.84
C ASP A 4 -9.35 1.86 -7.43
N ALA A 5 -8.44 0.93 -7.17
CA ALA A 5 -7.91 0.65 -5.85
C ALA A 5 -6.41 0.42 -5.92
N SER A 6 -5.72 0.77 -4.84
CA SER A 6 -4.30 0.48 -4.63
C SER A 6 -4.09 -0.14 -3.25
N VAL A 7 -3.12 -1.03 -3.13
CA VAL A 7 -2.61 -1.54 -1.85
C VAL A 7 -1.17 -1.06 -1.70
N ILE A 8 -0.90 -0.30 -0.63
CA ILE A 8 0.43 0.20 -0.29
C ILE A 8 1.03 -0.70 0.79
N TYR A 9 2.01 -1.51 0.41
CA TYR A 9 2.72 -2.42 1.30
C TYR A 9 3.93 -1.75 1.96
N CYS A 10 3.87 -1.63 3.28
CA CYS A 10 4.99 -1.18 4.11
C CYS A 10 5.92 -2.36 4.44
N ASN A 11 7.08 -2.44 3.78
CA ASN A 11 7.90 -3.67 3.77
C ASN A 11 8.65 -3.96 5.09
N GLU A 12 8.79 -2.98 5.99
CA GLU A 12 9.39 -3.16 7.32
C GLU A 12 8.31 -3.43 8.39
N SER A 13 7.03 -3.40 8.01
CA SER A 13 5.94 -3.70 8.92
C SER A 13 5.75 -5.21 9.11
N VAL A 14 5.74 -5.66 10.37
CA VAL A 14 5.42 -7.04 10.73
C VAL A 14 3.95 -7.36 10.44
N ASN A 15 3.06 -6.39 10.65
CA ASN A 15 1.62 -6.54 10.47
C ASN A 15 1.03 -5.40 9.63
N PRO A 16 0.03 -5.65 8.76
CA PRO A 16 -0.46 -6.97 8.38
C PRO A 16 0.58 -7.75 7.55
N PRO A 17 0.64 -9.10 7.62
CA PRO A 17 1.57 -9.88 6.81
C PRO A 17 1.34 -9.69 5.30
N ILE A 18 2.41 -9.77 4.50
CA ILE A 18 2.36 -9.61 3.04
C ILE A 18 1.32 -10.54 2.38
N SER A 19 1.15 -11.76 2.90
CA SER A 19 0.18 -12.72 2.35
C SER A 19 -1.27 -12.25 2.48
N HIS A 20 -1.60 -11.50 3.54
CA HIS A 20 -2.93 -10.91 3.70
C HIS A 20 -3.13 -9.78 2.70
N GLN A 21 -2.14 -8.90 2.58
CA GLN A 21 -2.21 -7.73 1.70
C GLN A 21 -2.28 -8.13 0.22
N LYS A 22 -1.53 -9.16 -0.20
CA LYS A 22 -1.61 -9.70 -1.56
C LYS A 22 -3.02 -10.22 -1.89
N ARG A 23 -3.66 -10.97 -1.00
CA ARG A 23 -5.05 -11.43 -1.21
C ARG A 23 -6.03 -10.27 -1.37
N THR A 24 -5.83 -9.18 -0.62
CA THR A 24 -6.64 -7.95 -0.78
C THR A 24 -6.42 -7.34 -2.15
N ALA A 25 -5.16 -7.23 -2.61
CA ALA A 25 -4.85 -6.70 -3.93
C ALA A 25 -5.47 -7.55 -5.05
N ASP A 26 -5.36 -8.88 -4.96
CA ASP A 26 -5.95 -9.81 -5.94
C ASP A 26 -7.48 -9.68 -5.99
N MET A 27 -8.15 -9.69 -4.84
CA MET A 27 -9.61 -9.59 -4.74
C MET A 27 -10.15 -8.27 -5.30
N LEU A 28 -9.41 -7.17 -5.09
CA LEU A 28 -9.80 -5.84 -5.57
C LEU A 28 -9.30 -5.55 -6.99
N SER A 29 -8.45 -6.42 -7.57
CA SER A 29 -7.67 -6.10 -8.77
C SER A 29 -6.91 -4.77 -8.63
N ALA A 30 -6.35 -4.53 -7.43
CA ALA A 30 -5.72 -3.28 -7.05
C ALA A 30 -4.28 -3.16 -7.56
N LYS A 31 -3.82 -1.93 -7.80
CA LYS A 31 -2.40 -1.63 -8.02
C LYS A 31 -1.60 -1.96 -6.75
N TRP A 32 -0.43 -2.56 -6.90
CA TRP A 32 0.47 -2.87 -5.79
C TRP A 32 1.59 -1.84 -5.73
N LEU A 33 1.67 -1.12 -4.62
CA LEU A 33 2.70 -0.12 -4.34
C LEU A 33 3.50 -0.57 -3.12
N GLU A 34 4.80 -0.30 -3.11
CA GLU A 34 5.68 -0.63 -1.98
C GLU A 34 6.32 0.61 -1.39
N LEU A 35 6.39 0.66 -0.06
CA LEU A 35 7.00 1.74 0.69
C LEU A 35 7.94 1.17 1.74
N THR A 36 9.15 1.71 1.82
CA THR A 36 10.15 1.27 2.82
C THR A 36 9.91 2.01 4.12
N THR A 37 9.12 1.40 5.00
CA THR A 37 8.73 1.93 6.31
C THR A 37 8.00 0.86 7.14
N GLY A 38 7.86 1.11 8.45
CA GLY A 38 7.00 0.34 9.35
C GLY A 38 5.50 0.65 9.22
N HIS A 39 4.71 0.15 10.18
CA HIS A 39 3.23 0.09 10.12
C HIS A 39 2.50 1.43 9.94
N TYR A 40 3.13 2.55 10.31
CA TYR A 40 2.51 3.88 10.32
C TYR A 40 3.16 4.83 9.30
N PRO A 41 3.00 4.58 7.98
CA PRO A 41 3.64 5.36 6.93
C PRO A 41 3.26 6.85 6.96
N MET A 42 2.06 7.17 7.43
CA MET A 42 1.58 8.55 7.58
C MET A 42 2.32 9.34 8.68
N LEU A 43 3.05 8.66 9.56
CA LEU A 43 3.84 9.28 10.63
C LEU A 43 5.34 9.27 10.31
N SER A 44 5.83 8.19 9.71
CA SER A 44 7.26 8.00 9.43
C SER A 44 7.72 8.62 8.10
N VAL A 45 6.91 8.49 7.05
CA VAL A 45 7.24 8.93 5.69
C VAL A 45 6.03 9.61 5.01
N PRO A 46 5.44 10.65 5.64
CA PRO A 46 4.18 11.24 5.18
C PRO A 46 4.24 11.79 3.75
N GLU A 47 5.36 12.38 3.33
CA GLU A 47 5.54 12.92 1.98
C GLU A 47 5.54 11.80 0.93
N ALA A 48 6.35 10.76 1.13
CA ALA A 48 6.40 9.63 0.20
C ALA A 48 5.07 8.84 0.12
N LEU A 49 4.33 8.77 1.24
CA LEU A 49 2.97 8.24 1.24
C LEU A 49 2.02 9.12 0.42
N ALA A 50 2.08 10.44 0.60
CA ALA A 50 1.24 11.38 -0.14
C ALA A 50 1.52 11.31 -1.65
N ASP A 51 2.79 11.25 -2.06
CA ASP A 51 3.20 11.10 -3.45
C ASP A 51 2.62 9.81 -4.06
N SER A 52 2.63 8.70 -3.30
CA SER A 52 2.05 7.43 -3.74
C SER A 52 0.52 7.51 -3.95
N ILE A 53 -0.18 8.34 -3.17
CA ILE A 53 -1.64 8.54 -3.29
C ILE A 53 -1.98 9.49 -4.45
N LEU A 54 -1.15 10.51 -4.68
CA LEU A 54 -1.36 11.52 -5.72
C LEU A 54 -0.86 11.07 -7.09
N SER A 55 -0.01 10.05 -7.16
CA SER A 55 0.47 9.47 -8.41
C SER A 55 -0.71 8.88 -9.20
N THR A 56 -1.08 9.54 -10.29
CA THR A 56 -2.05 9.02 -11.25
C THR A 56 -1.31 8.30 -12.39
N ASP A 57 -1.31 6.96 -12.36
CA ASP A 57 -1.07 6.12 -13.56
C ASP A 57 -2.36 5.96 -14.37
#